data_AF-A0A9X5SCF9-F1
#
_entry.id   AF-A0A9X5SCF9-F1
#
_cell.length_a   1.000
_cell.length_b   1.000
_cell.length_c   1.000
_cell.angle_alpha   90.00
_cell.angle_beta   90.00
_cell.angle_gamma   90.00
#
_symmetry.space_group_name_H-M   'P 1'
#
loop_
_entity.id
_entity.type
_entity.pdbx_description
1 polymer ?
#
loop_
_entity_poly.entity_id
_entity_poly.type
_entity_poly.pdbx_seq_one_letter_code
_entity_poly.pdbx_strand_id
1 'polypeptide(L)'
;MPKFISALVVLGLSLSLTGCFESKPKPPVVSISQGKILEKNTLVGLWHIDELPMDTPQNAYYLSRVETAGSDNHIYGKHIEFDKDGRFSSGYSAECGNDCFPHSEGLYRFVSDDEVILQTTKVEQRGYCGENGEFKKNGEWVLGKFKIEKDKEFVVLKKIL
;
A
#
# COMPACT_ATOMS: atom_id res chain seq x y z
N MET A 1 -25.85 38.26 66.31
CA MET A 1 -25.62 37.56 67.60
C MET A 1 -24.54 36.52 67.39
N PRO A 2 -23.34 36.70 67.96
CA PRO A 2 -22.24 35.74 67.85
C PRO A 2 -22.38 34.66 68.93
N LYS A 3 -21.92 33.44 68.66
CA LYS A 3 -21.74 32.42 69.71
C LYS A 3 -20.40 31.68 69.55
N PHE A 4 -19.53 32.05 70.49
CA PHE A 4 -18.65 31.24 71.34
C PHE A 4 -17.49 30.40 70.76
N ILE A 5 -16.38 30.62 71.47
CA ILE A 5 -15.02 30.08 71.43
C ILE A 5 -14.93 28.83 72.34
N SER A 6 -14.06 27.87 72.02
CA SER A 6 -13.13 27.15 72.94
C SER A 6 -12.50 25.94 72.21
N ALA A 7 -11.19 25.91 71.97
CA ALA A 7 -10.09 25.40 72.83
C ALA A 7 -10.09 23.85 72.96
N LEU A 8 -9.19 23.06 72.34
CA LEU A 8 -7.72 22.85 72.47
C LEU A 8 -7.34 21.79 73.52
N VAL A 9 -6.87 20.60 73.08
CA VAL A 9 -5.97 19.60 73.75
C VAL A 9 -5.50 18.63 72.62
N VAL A 10 -4.26 18.55 72.11
CA VAL A 10 -2.92 18.20 72.62
C VAL A 10 -2.56 16.69 72.57
N LEU A 11 -1.53 16.41 71.74
CA LEU A 11 -0.48 15.36 71.76
C LEU A 11 -0.78 13.86 71.55
N GLY A 12 -0.06 13.29 70.59
CA GLY A 12 0.30 11.86 70.52
C GLY A 12 1.37 11.59 69.45
N LEU A 13 2.63 11.45 69.87
CA LEU A 13 3.77 11.01 69.05
C LEU A 13 3.61 9.54 68.62
N SER A 14 4.01 9.20 67.40
CA SER A 14 4.75 7.95 67.14
C SER A 14 5.73 8.12 65.97
N LEU A 15 7.02 7.84 66.27
CA LEU A 15 8.05 7.60 65.26
C LEU A 15 7.90 6.17 64.74
N SER A 16 7.97 5.99 63.42
CA SER A 16 8.63 4.80 62.86
C SER A 16 9.45 5.18 61.64
N LEU A 17 10.74 4.86 61.69
CA LEU A 17 11.63 4.83 60.53
C LEU A 17 11.43 3.50 59.80
N THR A 18 11.12 3.57 58.51
CA THR A 18 11.48 2.54 57.55
C THR A 18 11.94 3.23 56.28
N GLY A 19 13.23 3.10 55.98
CA GLY A 19 13.82 3.59 54.74
C GLY A 19 13.38 2.74 53.54
N CYS A 20 13.29 3.38 52.39
CA CYS A 20 13.47 2.73 51.09
C CYS A 20 14.45 3.58 50.27
N PHE A 21 15.49 2.93 49.77
CA PHE A 21 16.51 3.51 48.91
C PHE A 21 15.99 3.68 47.48
N GLU A 22 16.33 4.85 46.92
CA GLU A 22 16.54 5.25 45.51
C GLU A 22 15.60 4.82 44.37
N SER A 23 15.17 5.82 43.60
CA SER A 23 15.64 5.93 42.21
C SER A 23 15.56 7.38 41.70
N LYS A 24 16.64 7.85 41.05
CA LYS A 24 16.67 9.14 40.34
C LYS A 24 15.71 9.06 39.13
N PRO A 25 15.03 10.16 38.75
CA PRO A 25 14.19 10.16 37.56
C PRO A 25 15.05 9.93 36.31
N LYS A 26 14.69 8.89 35.54
CA LYS A 26 15.23 8.59 34.22
C LYS A 26 14.93 9.76 33.27
N PRO A 27 15.88 10.20 32.41
CA PRO A 27 15.59 11.25 31.44
C PRO A 27 14.45 10.79 30.51
N PRO A 28 13.57 11.70 30.07
CA PRO A 28 12.48 11.34 29.19
C PRO A 28 13.06 10.80 27.88
N VAL A 29 12.62 9.60 27.51
CA VAL A 29 12.86 9.04 26.18
C VAL A 29 12.15 9.97 25.19
N VAL A 30 12.93 10.67 24.37
CA VAL A 30 12.42 11.42 23.23
C VAL A 30 11.77 10.41 22.28
N SER A 31 10.44 10.43 22.24
CA SER A 31 9.66 9.69 21.27
C SER A 31 9.87 10.36 19.91
N ILE A 32 10.58 9.69 19.01
CA ILE A 32 10.68 10.09 17.61
C ILE A 32 9.28 9.87 17.03
N SER A 33 8.55 10.96 16.84
CA SER A 33 7.24 10.97 16.21
C SER A 33 7.36 10.49 14.76
N GLN A 34 6.98 9.24 14.54
CA GLN A 34 6.21 8.72 13.40
C GLN A 34 6.43 9.45 12.06
N GLY A 35 7.47 9.03 11.32
CA GLY A 35 7.32 8.92 9.87
C GLY A 35 6.25 7.87 9.60
N LYS A 36 5.18 8.25 8.90
CA LYS A 36 4.13 7.30 8.50
C LYS A 36 4.76 6.32 7.51
N ILE A 37 5.15 5.13 7.99
CA ILE A 37 5.55 4.01 7.14
C ILE A 37 4.39 3.80 6.17
N LEU A 38 4.64 3.95 4.87
CA LEU A 38 3.72 3.43 3.86
C LEU A 38 3.68 1.92 4.11
N GLU A 39 2.52 1.40 4.51
CA GLU A 39 2.40 -0.04 4.72
C GLU A 39 2.89 -0.75 3.46
N LYS A 40 3.72 -1.78 3.66
CA LYS A 40 4.42 -2.59 2.65
C LYS A 40 3.49 -3.28 1.62
N ASN A 41 2.21 -2.91 1.60
CA ASN A 41 1.11 -3.49 0.86
C ASN A 41 0.29 -2.43 0.10
N THR A 42 0.79 -1.19 -0.07
CA THR A 42 0.00 -0.11 -0.72
C THR A 42 -0.45 -0.47 -2.14
N LEU A 43 0.31 -1.29 -2.86
CA LEU A 43 -0.05 -1.79 -4.20
C LEU A 43 -0.84 -3.11 -4.16
N VAL A 44 -0.81 -3.86 -3.05
CA VAL A 44 -1.47 -5.16 -2.99
C VAL A 44 -2.97 -5.00 -3.20
N GLY A 45 -3.51 -5.82 -4.09
CA GLY A 45 -4.91 -5.82 -4.47
C GLY A 45 -5.13 -5.59 -5.95
N LEU A 46 -6.41 -5.46 -6.29
CA LEU A 46 -6.90 -5.30 -7.64
C LEU A 46 -7.18 -3.83 -7.97
N TRP A 47 -6.75 -3.42 -9.16
CA TRP A 47 -6.83 -2.05 -9.65
C TRP A 47 -7.33 -2.03 -11.09
N HIS A 48 -8.12 -1.03 -11.43
CA HIS A 48 -8.19 -0.58 -12.82
C HIS A 48 -6.88 0.14 -13.17
N ILE A 49 -6.45 -0.02 -14.41
CA ILE A 49 -5.22 0.58 -14.93
C ILE A 49 -5.48 1.21 -16.30
N ASP A 50 -4.86 2.34 -16.58
CA ASP A 50 -4.99 3.04 -17.87
C ASP A 50 -4.31 2.28 -19.03
N GLU A 51 -3.16 1.67 -18.76
CA GLU A 51 -2.40 0.89 -19.73
C GLU A 51 -1.79 -0.39 -19.12
N LEU A 52 -1.76 -1.48 -19.89
CA LEU A 52 -1.22 -2.74 -19.41
C LEU A 52 0.33 -2.74 -19.43
N PRO A 53 1.00 -3.26 -18.38
CA PRO A 53 2.46 -3.40 -18.33
C PRO A 53 2.96 -4.57 -19.21
N MET A 54 2.86 -4.40 -20.52
CA MET A 54 3.29 -5.38 -21.54
C MET A 54 4.83 -5.39 -21.69
N ASP A 55 5.37 -5.72 -22.88
CA ASP A 55 6.82 -5.75 -23.16
C ASP A 55 7.39 -4.36 -23.53
N THR A 56 6.53 -3.35 -23.64
CA THR A 56 6.89 -1.96 -23.88
C THR A 56 6.52 -1.11 -22.67
N PRO A 57 7.51 -0.51 -21.97
CA PRO A 57 7.24 0.23 -20.75
C PRO A 57 6.59 1.59 -21.00
N GLN A 58 5.68 1.98 -20.11
CA GLN A 58 5.10 3.32 -20.07
C GLN A 58 5.88 4.27 -19.15
N ASN A 59 5.71 5.58 -19.36
CA ASN A 59 6.26 6.61 -18.47
C ASN A 59 5.49 6.72 -17.16
N ALA A 60 4.21 6.33 -17.14
CA ALA A 60 3.40 6.28 -15.95
C ALA A 60 2.28 5.23 -16.10
N TYR A 61 1.81 4.72 -14.97
CA TYR A 61 0.56 3.97 -14.88
C TYR A 61 -0.33 4.61 -13.82
N TYR A 62 -1.61 4.74 -14.13
CA TYR A 62 -2.63 5.32 -13.24
C TYR A 62 -3.55 4.21 -12.77
N LEU A 63 -3.55 3.99 -11.46
CA LEU A 63 -4.28 2.91 -10.80
C LEU A 63 -5.43 3.49 -10.00
N SER A 64 -6.66 3.04 -10.27
CA SER A 64 -7.81 3.29 -9.39
C SER A 64 -8.28 1.97 -8.77
N ARG A 65 -8.69 2.02 -7.50
CA ARG A 65 -9.07 0.81 -6.77
C ARG A 65 -10.36 0.23 -7.34
N VAL A 66 -10.40 -1.08 -7.54
CA VAL A 66 -11.66 -1.76 -7.88
C VAL A 66 -12.51 -1.85 -6.62
N GLU A 67 -13.71 -1.28 -6.66
CA GLU A 67 -14.71 -1.42 -5.59
C GLU A 67 -15.64 -2.59 -5.91
N THR A 68 -15.38 -3.77 -5.33
CA THR A 68 -16.29 -4.91 -5.43
C THR A 68 -17.39 -4.83 -4.37
N ALA A 69 -18.36 -3.95 -4.59
CA ALA A 69 -19.56 -3.86 -3.76
C ALA A 69 -20.77 -4.46 -4.49
N GLY A 70 -21.02 -5.76 -4.35
CA GLY A 70 -22.21 -6.41 -4.92
C GLY A 70 -22.07 -7.89 -5.23
N SER A 71 -23.14 -8.48 -5.77
CA SER A 71 -23.19 -9.89 -6.22
C SER A 71 -22.58 -10.11 -7.60
N ASP A 72 -22.22 -9.04 -8.31
CA ASP A 72 -21.68 -9.08 -9.67
C ASP A 72 -20.22 -8.61 -9.65
N ASN A 73 -19.29 -9.56 -9.52
CA ASN A 73 -17.85 -9.31 -9.35
C ASN A 73 -17.10 -9.23 -10.69
N HIS A 74 -17.80 -8.91 -11.78
CA HIS A 74 -17.17 -8.80 -13.09
C HIS A 74 -16.35 -7.52 -13.18
N ILE A 75 -15.06 -7.68 -13.48
CA ILE A 75 -14.13 -6.56 -13.68
C ILE A 75 -13.95 -6.39 -15.18
N TYR A 76 -14.56 -5.33 -15.72
CA TYR A 76 -14.42 -4.98 -17.13
C TYR A 76 -13.35 -3.92 -17.35
N GLY A 77 -12.82 -3.88 -18.56
CA GLY A 77 -11.72 -3.01 -18.93
C GLY A 77 -10.35 -3.56 -18.54
N LYS A 78 -9.34 -2.68 -18.61
CA LYS A 78 -7.97 -2.99 -18.20
C LYS A 78 -7.87 -3.01 -16.68
N HIS A 79 -7.25 -4.05 -16.17
CA HIS A 79 -7.05 -4.23 -14.74
C HIS A 79 -5.70 -4.89 -14.46
N ILE A 80 -5.20 -4.70 -13.25
CA ILE A 80 -4.00 -5.33 -12.72
C ILE A 80 -4.22 -5.73 -11.27
N GLU A 81 -3.79 -6.93 -10.93
CA GLU A 81 -3.72 -7.43 -9.57
C GLU A 81 -2.27 -7.56 -9.14
N PHE A 82 -1.92 -7.00 -7.99
CA PHE A 82 -0.65 -7.24 -7.31
C PHE A 82 -0.89 -8.15 -6.12
N ASP A 83 -0.27 -9.32 -6.11
CA ASP A 83 -0.37 -10.25 -4.99
C ASP A 83 0.64 -9.94 -3.89
N LYS A 84 0.47 -10.54 -2.72
CA LYS A 84 1.39 -10.37 -1.57
C LYS A 84 2.77 -11.04 -1.77
N ASP A 85 2.91 -11.90 -2.77
CA ASP A 85 4.11 -12.71 -3.02
C ASP A 85 5.04 -12.06 -4.07
N GLY A 86 4.72 -10.83 -4.49
CA GLY A 86 5.54 -10.05 -5.41
C GLY A 86 5.28 -10.36 -6.88
N ARG A 87 4.11 -10.88 -7.22
CA ARG A 87 3.68 -11.09 -8.61
C ARG A 87 2.56 -10.15 -8.99
N PHE A 88 2.46 -9.86 -10.28
CA PHE A 88 1.30 -9.21 -10.83
C PHE A 88 0.72 -9.98 -12.01
N SER A 89 -0.58 -9.82 -12.19
CA SER A 89 -1.33 -10.29 -13.36
C SER A 89 -2.20 -9.15 -13.85
N SER A 90 -2.15 -8.83 -15.13
CA SER A 90 -2.91 -7.75 -15.71
C SER A 90 -3.50 -8.13 -17.06
N GLY A 91 -4.70 -7.67 -17.35
CA GLY A 91 -5.33 -7.95 -18.63
C GLY A 91 -6.50 -7.04 -18.93
N TYR A 92 -7.07 -7.25 -20.10
CA TYR A 92 -8.33 -6.65 -20.51
C TYR A 92 -9.45 -7.69 -20.45
N SER A 93 -10.60 -7.29 -19.92
CA SER A 93 -11.82 -8.08 -19.88
C SER A 93 -12.99 -7.32 -20.51
N ALA A 94 -13.82 -8.02 -21.28
CA ALA A 94 -15.05 -7.49 -21.86
C ALA A 94 -16.25 -8.35 -21.43
N GLU A 95 -17.45 -7.75 -21.44
CA GLU A 95 -18.69 -8.45 -21.07
C GLU A 95 -19.02 -9.59 -22.03
N CYS A 96 -18.86 -9.33 -23.33
CA CYS A 96 -19.10 -10.27 -24.41
C CYS A 96 -18.20 -9.86 -25.60
N GLY A 97 -17.76 -10.83 -26.40
CA GLY A 97 -17.12 -10.52 -27.69
C GLY A 97 -15.90 -11.38 -27.98
N ASN A 98 -15.40 -11.23 -29.21
CA ASN A 98 -14.16 -11.81 -29.69
C ASN A 98 -13.04 -10.75 -29.73
N ASP A 99 -13.07 -9.76 -28.84
CA ASP A 99 -12.11 -8.65 -28.79
C ASP A 99 -10.66 -9.12 -28.67
N CYS A 100 -9.73 -8.18 -28.82
CA CYS A 100 -8.34 -8.44 -28.47
C CYS A 100 -8.20 -8.41 -26.94
N PHE A 101 -7.75 -9.52 -26.36
CA PHE A 101 -7.55 -9.69 -24.93
C PHE A 101 -6.06 -9.74 -24.61
N PRO A 102 -5.36 -8.58 -24.53
CA PRO A 102 -4.00 -8.51 -24.04
C PRO A 102 -3.94 -8.89 -22.57
N HIS A 103 -2.85 -9.57 -22.22
CA HIS A 103 -2.57 -10.07 -20.88
C HIS A 103 -1.07 -10.08 -20.63
N SER A 104 -0.67 -9.74 -19.41
CA SER A 104 0.71 -9.83 -18.95
C SER A 104 0.80 -10.30 -17.52
N GLU A 105 1.85 -11.08 -17.24
CA GLU A 105 2.23 -11.52 -15.90
C GLU A 105 3.66 -11.10 -15.62
N GLY A 106 3.95 -10.83 -14.36
CA GLY A 106 5.28 -10.42 -13.97
C GLY A 106 5.52 -10.40 -12.48
N LEU A 107 6.64 -9.78 -12.13
CA LEU A 107 7.11 -9.61 -10.78
C LEU A 107 7.16 -8.12 -10.43
N TYR A 108 6.97 -7.83 -9.15
CA TYR A 108 7.23 -6.51 -8.60
C TYR A 108 7.95 -6.60 -7.27
N ARG A 109 8.77 -5.60 -6.99
CA ARG A 109 9.46 -5.49 -5.69
C ARG A 109 9.61 -4.04 -5.28
N PHE A 110 9.32 -3.76 -4.02
CA PHE A 110 9.64 -2.47 -3.42
C PHE A 110 11.15 -2.32 -3.27
N VAL A 111 11.67 -1.14 -3.59
CA VAL A 111 13.07 -0.74 -3.32
C VAL A 111 13.18 0.32 -2.23
N SER A 112 12.10 1.06 -1.98
CA SER A 112 11.86 1.91 -0.82
C SER A 112 10.37 1.88 -0.47
N ASP A 113 9.96 2.68 0.51
CA ASP A 113 8.55 2.87 0.89
C ASP A 113 7.68 3.43 -0.25
N ASP A 114 8.29 4.17 -1.18
CA ASP A 114 7.62 4.88 -2.28
C ASP A 114 8.18 4.53 -3.66
N GLU A 115 8.99 3.48 -3.80
CA GLU A 115 9.54 3.05 -5.08
C GLU A 115 9.36 1.55 -5.32
N VAL A 116 8.97 1.19 -6.54
CA VAL A 116 8.76 -0.19 -6.98
C VAL A 116 9.47 -0.44 -8.31
N ILE A 117 10.00 -1.64 -8.50
CA ILE A 117 10.45 -2.12 -9.79
C ILE A 117 9.41 -3.09 -10.34
N LEU A 118 9.01 -2.89 -11.59
CA LEU A 118 8.16 -3.82 -12.33
C LEU A 118 8.97 -4.57 -13.37
N GLN A 119 8.75 -5.88 -13.45
CA GLN A 119 9.36 -6.76 -14.45
C GLN A 119 8.28 -7.66 -15.03
N THR A 120 8.07 -7.59 -16.34
CA THR A 120 7.14 -8.48 -17.04
C THR A 120 7.87 -9.75 -17.43
N THR A 121 7.23 -10.90 -17.18
CA THR A 121 7.78 -12.23 -17.49
C THR A 121 7.06 -12.94 -18.64
N LYS A 122 5.81 -12.56 -18.88
CA LYS A 122 4.98 -13.12 -19.93
C LYS A 122 4.06 -12.04 -20.48
N VAL A 123 3.94 -12.00 -21.81
CA VAL A 123 2.95 -11.19 -22.52
C VAL A 123 2.23 -12.04 -23.55
N GLU A 124 0.92 -11.90 -23.63
CA GLU A 124 0.12 -12.54 -24.66
C GLU A 124 -1.06 -11.66 -25.06
N GLN A 125 -1.56 -11.87 -26.26
CA GLN A 125 -2.87 -11.37 -26.65
C GLN A 125 -3.57 -12.43 -27.49
N ARG A 126 -4.87 -12.58 -27.26
CA ARG A 126 -5.73 -13.58 -27.89
C ARG A 126 -7.03 -12.93 -28.37
N GLY A 127 -7.78 -13.61 -29.22
CA GLY A 127 -9.00 -13.11 -29.84
C GLY A 127 -8.72 -12.33 -31.12
N TYR A 128 -9.62 -11.40 -31.46
CA TYR A 128 -9.53 -10.63 -32.71
C TYR A 128 -8.67 -9.38 -32.52
N CYS A 129 -7.36 -9.54 -32.75
CA CYS A 129 -6.35 -8.49 -32.57
C CYS A 129 -5.94 -7.74 -33.85
N GLY A 130 -6.76 -7.80 -34.90
CA GLY A 130 -6.47 -7.15 -36.19
C GLY A 130 -5.14 -7.62 -36.80
N GLU A 131 -4.36 -6.69 -37.35
CA GLU A 131 -3.09 -6.97 -38.03
C GLU A 131 -2.00 -7.51 -37.08
N ASN A 132 -2.07 -7.17 -35.79
CA ASN A 132 -1.10 -7.63 -34.79
C ASN A 132 -1.25 -9.13 -34.50
N GLY A 133 -2.42 -9.72 -34.81
CA GLY A 133 -2.72 -11.12 -34.60
C GLY A 133 -2.62 -11.57 -33.14
N GLU A 134 -2.79 -12.86 -32.91
CA GLU A 134 -2.52 -13.43 -31.59
C GLU A 134 -1.02 -13.65 -31.40
N PHE A 135 -0.52 -13.44 -30.18
CA PHE A 135 0.85 -13.79 -29.86
C PHE A 135 1.00 -14.23 -28.41
N LYS A 136 2.12 -14.90 -28.15
CA LYS A 136 2.57 -15.24 -26.81
C LYS A 136 4.09 -15.18 -26.75
N LYS A 137 4.63 -14.42 -25.80
CA LYS A 137 6.06 -14.32 -25.55
C LYS A 137 6.31 -14.54 -24.05
N ASN A 138 7.34 -15.31 -23.76
CA ASN A 138 7.94 -15.39 -22.43
C ASN A 138 9.31 -14.74 -22.51
N GLY A 139 9.72 -14.04 -21.46
CA GLY A 139 10.98 -13.31 -21.42
C GLY A 139 11.12 -12.57 -20.11
N GLU A 140 12.12 -11.70 -20.00
CA GLU A 140 12.28 -10.84 -18.83
C GLU A 140 12.45 -9.40 -19.31
N TRP A 141 11.42 -8.59 -19.11
CA TRP A 141 11.41 -7.17 -19.49
C TRP A 141 11.31 -6.34 -18.22
N VAL A 142 12.42 -5.74 -17.80
CA VAL A 142 12.40 -4.75 -16.72
C VAL A 142 11.73 -3.49 -17.28
N LEU A 143 10.52 -3.21 -16.81
CA LEU A 143 9.74 -2.08 -17.31
C LEU A 143 10.28 -0.75 -16.79
N GLY A 144 10.88 -0.78 -15.60
CA GLY A 144 11.55 0.36 -15.02
C GLY A 144 11.43 0.37 -13.50
N LYS A 145 12.02 1.42 -12.93
CA LYS A 145 11.78 1.81 -11.54
C LYS A 145 10.73 2.91 -11.53
N PHE A 146 9.74 2.78 -10.67
CA PHE A 146 8.62 3.69 -10.56
C PHE A 146 8.54 4.26 -9.16
N LYS A 147 8.29 5.56 -9.06
CA LYS A 147 7.87 6.20 -7.83
C LYS A 147 6.35 6.05 -7.67
N ILE A 148 5.91 5.74 -6.46
CA ILE A 148 4.52 5.55 -6.09
C ILE A 148 4.02 6.87 -5.51
N GLU A 149 3.13 7.53 -6.23
CA GLU A 149 2.52 8.79 -5.81
C GLU A 149 1.02 8.56 -5.57
N LYS A 150 0.45 9.21 -4.55
CA LYS A 150 -1.01 9.21 -4.33
C LYS A 150 -1.56 10.53 -4.83
N ASP A 151 -2.48 10.47 -5.79
CA ASP A 151 -3.21 11.63 -6.29
C ASP A 151 -4.70 11.44 -6.09
N LYS A 152 -5.23 11.99 -4.98
CA LYS A 152 -6.64 11.92 -4.57
C LYS A 152 -7.19 10.49 -4.58
N GLU A 153 -7.72 10.04 -5.72
CA GLU A 153 -8.37 8.75 -5.94
C GLU A 153 -7.45 7.72 -6.62
N PHE A 154 -6.31 8.17 -7.16
CA PHE A 154 -5.38 7.34 -7.92
C PHE A 154 -4.10 7.05 -7.14
N VAL A 155 -3.55 5.87 -7.40
CA VAL A 155 -2.13 5.59 -7.19
C VAL A 155 -1.44 5.70 -8.54
N VAL A 156 -0.39 6.51 -8.62
CA VAL A 156 0.38 6.72 -9.85
C VAL A 156 1.74 6.05 -9.71
N LEU A 157 2.07 5.16 -10.64
CA LEU A 157 3.41 4.61 -10.80
C LEU A 157 4.15 5.44 -11.83
N LYS A 158 4.92 6.44 -11.40
CA LYS A 158 5.65 7.35 -12.30
C LYS A 158 7.07 6.84 -12.52
N LYS A 159 7.44 6.57 -13.78
CA LYS A 159 8.76 6.06 -14.11
C LYS A 159 9.85 7.07 -13.74
N ILE A 160 10.91 6.57 -13.10
CA ILE A 160 12.08 7.35 -12.67
C ILE A 160 13.40 6.81 -13.22
N LEU A 161 13.42 5.57 -13.74
CA LEU A 161 14.51 4.95 -14.52
C LEU A 161 13.92 3.96 -15.53
#